data_AF-Q9AQH9-F1
#
_entry.id   AF-Q9AQH9-F1
#
_cell.length_a   1.000
_cell.length_b   1.000
_cell.length_c   1.000
_cell.angle_alpha   90.00
_cell.angle_beta   90.00
_cell.angle_gamma   90.00
#
_symmetry.space_group_name_H-M   'P 1'
#
loop_
_entity.id
_entity.type
_entity.pdbx_description
1 polymer ?
#
loop_
_entity_poly.entity_id
_entity_poly.type
_entity_poly.pdbx_seq_one_letter_code
_entity_poly.pdbx_strand_id
1 'polypeptide(L)'
;MSQFEKTPGWLDWYANPSKPQFKLPAGAVDAHCHVFGPGNEFPFAPERKYTPCDASKAQLYALRDHLGFARNVVVQATCHGADNRAMVDACKSSGGKARGVATVKRSISDAELSALHDAGVRGVRFNFVKRLVDFTPKDELMEIAGRIAKLGWHVVIYFEAVDLPELWDFFTALPTTVVVDHMGRPDVTKGVDSEEFALFLKFMREHQNVWSKVSCPERLSVTGPKALHGEQNAYQDVVPFARRVVEEF
;
A
#
# COMPACT_ATOMS: atom_id res chain seq x y z
N MET A 1 11.77 18.20 19.67
CA MET A 1 11.35 18.48 18.28
C MET A 1 12.11 17.53 17.39
N SER A 2 11.43 16.83 16.50
CA SER A 2 12.06 15.86 15.59
C SER A 2 13.03 16.59 14.63
N GLN A 3 14.25 16.06 14.49
CA GLN A 3 15.33 16.67 13.72
C GLN A 3 15.24 16.30 12.22
N PHE A 4 14.13 16.61 11.56
CA PHE A 4 14.03 16.44 10.11
C PHE A 4 13.30 17.62 9.46
N GLU A 5 13.65 17.88 8.20
CA GLU A 5 12.96 18.87 7.39
C GLU A 5 11.91 18.19 6.52
N LYS A 6 10.65 18.58 6.71
CA LYS A 6 9.52 18.13 5.88
C LYS A 6 9.69 18.64 4.46
N THR A 7 9.41 17.82 3.45
CA THR A 7 9.50 18.24 2.05
C THR A 7 8.61 19.47 1.80
N PRO A 8 9.13 20.54 1.16
CA PRO A 8 8.32 21.71 0.83
C PRO A 8 7.06 21.33 0.05
N GLY A 9 5.91 21.89 0.45
CA GLY A 9 4.63 21.60 -0.19
C GLY A 9 4.06 20.21 0.10
N TRP A 10 4.66 19.43 1.00
CA TRP A 10 4.08 18.15 1.44
C TRP A 10 2.67 18.37 2.00
N LEU A 11 1.71 17.65 1.43
CA LEU A 11 0.33 17.68 1.85
C LEU A 11 0.15 16.71 3.03
N ASP A 12 -0.06 17.29 4.22
CA ASP A 12 -0.43 16.52 5.41
C ASP A 12 -1.82 15.89 5.22
N TRP A 13 -2.13 14.84 5.97
CA TRP A 13 -3.48 14.29 5.97
C TRP A 13 -4.47 15.32 6.55
N TYR A 14 -5.74 15.20 6.18
CA TYR A 14 -6.77 16.12 6.66
C TYR A 14 -7.03 15.89 8.16
N ALA A 15 -6.84 16.93 8.97
CA ALA A 15 -6.89 16.83 10.43
C ALA A 15 -8.30 16.59 11.00
N ASN A 16 -9.35 16.95 10.24
CA ASN A 16 -10.74 16.92 10.71
C ASN A 16 -11.65 16.07 9.81
N PRO A 17 -11.34 14.79 9.57
CA PRO A 17 -12.10 13.96 8.64
C PRO A 17 -13.57 13.87 9.04
N SER A 18 -14.47 14.06 8.08
CA SER A 18 -15.90 13.82 8.28
C SER A 18 -16.14 12.37 8.71
N LYS A 19 -17.19 12.14 9.50
CA LYS A 19 -17.61 10.77 9.83
C LYS A 19 -18.28 10.13 8.61
N PRO A 20 -17.85 8.94 8.15
CA PRO A 20 -18.50 8.26 7.03
C PRO A 20 -19.98 7.99 7.31
N GLN A 21 -20.83 8.21 6.30
CA GLN A 21 -22.25 7.81 6.36
C GLN A 21 -22.43 6.29 6.16
N PHE A 22 -21.57 5.69 5.33
CA PHE A 22 -21.51 4.26 5.13
C PHE A 22 -21.02 3.55 6.39
N LYS A 23 -21.84 2.64 6.93
CA LYS A 23 -21.48 1.83 8.09
C LYS A 23 -20.77 0.57 7.64
N LEU A 24 -19.51 0.42 8.05
CA LEU A 24 -18.72 -0.77 7.77
C LEU A 24 -19.28 -2.00 8.50
N PRO A 25 -19.19 -3.21 7.90
CA PRO A 25 -19.53 -4.44 8.58
C PRO A 25 -18.56 -4.72 9.73
N ALA A 26 -19.02 -5.50 10.71
CA ALA A 26 -18.18 -5.93 11.83
C ALA A 26 -16.93 -6.67 11.32
N GLY A 27 -15.76 -6.33 11.88
CA GLY A 27 -14.49 -6.95 11.48
C GLY A 27 -13.85 -6.34 10.23
N ALA A 28 -14.41 -5.27 9.66
CA ALA A 28 -13.82 -4.55 8.51
C ALA A 28 -12.35 -4.18 8.75
N VAL A 29 -11.54 -4.30 7.70
CA VAL A 29 -10.10 -4.07 7.72
C VAL A 29 -9.74 -2.95 6.76
N ASP A 30 -9.06 -1.92 7.25
CA ASP A 30 -8.35 -0.99 6.39
C ASP A 30 -7.04 -1.66 5.96
N ALA A 31 -7.02 -2.20 4.75
CA ALA A 31 -5.93 -3.05 4.26
C ALA A 31 -4.78 -2.28 3.59
N HIS A 32 -4.77 -0.94 3.65
CA HIS A 32 -3.66 -0.13 3.14
C HIS A 32 -3.56 1.21 3.88
N CYS A 33 -2.73 1.24 4.91
CA CYS A 33 -2.41 2.47 5.65
C CYS A 33 -0.92 2.52 6.00
N HIS A 34 -0.46 3.67 6.49
CA HIS A 34 0.94 3.88 6.87
C HIS A 34 1.03 4.57 8.22
N VAL A 35 2.20 4.43 8.85
CA VAL A 35 2.67 5.31 9.91
C VAL A 35 3.94 6.01 9.43
N PHE A 36 4.14 7.25 9.87
CA PHE A 36 5.35 8.03 9.58
C PHE A 36 5.97 8.45 10.90
N GLY A 37 7.19 7.99 11.17
CA GLY A 37 7.89 8.32 12.40
C GLY A 37 7.20 7.75 13.66
N PRO A 38 7.35 8.41 14.83
CA PRO A 38 7.97 9.73 15.00
C PRO A 38 9.45 9.76 14.59
N GLY A 39 9.88 10.77 13.81
CA GLY A 39 11.21 10.80 13.19
C GLY A 39 12.40 10.86 14.17
N ASN A 40 12.14 11.21 15.44
CA ASN A 40 13.14 11.15 16.52
C ASN A 40 13.32 9.74 17.11
N GLU A 41 12.34 8.85 16.95
CA GLU A 41 12.39 7.47 17.43
C GLU A 41 12.66 6.50 16.28
N PHE A 42 12.01 6.75 15.14
CA PHE A 42 12.13 6.01 13.89
C PHE A 42 12.56 6.99 12.79
N PRO A 43 13.87 7.22 12.61
CA PRO A 43 14.38 8.11 11.59
C PRO A 43 13.88 7.73 10.19
N PHE A 44 13.70 8.74 9.34
CA PHE A 44 13.43 8.51 7.93
C PHE A 44 14.71 8.08 7.21
N ALA A 45 14.55 7.25 6.17
CA ALA A 45 15.65 6.72 5.39
C ALA A 45 16.43 7.85 4.69
N PRO A 46 17.77 7.81 4.66
CA PRO A 46 18.58 8.78 3.91
C PRO A 46 18.22 8.86 2.42
N GLU A 47 17.88 7.72 1.80
CA GLU A 47 17.56 7.57 0.38
C GLU A 47 16.12 7.98 -0.01
N ARG A 48 15.31 8.42 0.95
CA ARG A 48 13.89 8.75 0.72
C ARG A 48 13.72 9.83 -0.36
N LYS A 49 12.68 9.70 -1.18
CA LYS A 49 12.31 10.70 -2.20
C LYS A 49 11.39 11.81 -1.66
N TYR A 50 10.91 11.68 -0.41
CA TYR A 50 10.12 12.68 0.30
C TYR A 50 10.29 12.52 1.81
N THR A 51 10.10 13.61 2.56
CA THR A 51 10.00 13.62 4.02
C THR A 51 8.59 14.06 4.41
N PRO A 52 7.76 13.18 5.00
CA PRO A 52 6.42 13.56 5.46
C PRO A 52 6.48 14.26 6.83
N CYS A 53 5.33 14.73 7.31
CA CYS A 53 5.13 14.99 8.73
C CYS A 53 5.08 13.66 9.54
N ASP A 54 5.25 13.76 10.86
CA ASP A 54 5.06 12.62 11.76
C ASP A 54 3.57 12.24 11.81
N ALA A 55 3.25 10.97 11.53
CA ALA A 55 1.93 10.36 11.58
C ALA A 55 1.99 9.10 12.47
N SER A 56 1.74 9.26 13.76
CA SER A 56 1.97 8.23 14.77
C SER A 56 0.96 7.07 14.69
N LYS A 57 1.34 5.91 15.25
CA LYS A 57 0.43 4.77 15.46
C LYS A 57 -0.83 5.15 16.26
N ALA A 58 -0.72 6.06 17.22
CA ALA A 58 -1.86 6.51 18.03
C ALA A 58 -2.87 7.28 17.18
N GLN A 59 -2.40 8.16 16.29
CA GLN A 59 -3.24 8.86 15.33
C GLN A 59 -3.88 7.89 14.33
N LEU A 60 -3.13 6.88 13.86
CA LEU A 60 -3.68 5.84 13.00
C LEU A 60 -4.81 5.07 13.69
N TYR A 61 -4.64 4.65 14.95
CA TYR A 61 -5.69 3.93 15.68
C TYR A 61 -6.92 4.80 15.94
N ALA A 62 -6.72 6.07 16.28
CA ALA A 62 -7.82 7.02 16.43
C ALA A 62 -8.58 7.20 15.12
N LEU A 63 -7.87 7.28 13.99
CA LEU A 63 -8.48 7.35 12.66
C LEU A 63 -9.24 6.05 12.32
N ARG A 64 -8.67 4.88 12.59
CA ARG A 64 -9.34 3.57 12.43
C ARG A 64 -10.69 3.57 13.14
N ASP A 65 -10.68 3.96 14.41
CA ASP A 65 -11.88 3.94 15.27
C ASP A 65 -12.91 4.99 14.80
N HIS A 66 -12.46 6.18 14.38
CA HIS A 66 -13.32 7.23 13.83
C HIS A 66 -14.03 6.81 12.53
N LEU A 67 -13.30 6.14 11.63
CA LEU A 67 -13.84 5.63 10.38
C LEU A 67 -14.68 4.35 10.55
N GLY A 68 -14.63 3.72 11.73
CA GLY A 68 -15.42 2.52 12.05
C GLY A 68 -14.78 1.19 11.63
N PHE A 69 -13.48 1.18 11.29
CA PHE A 69 -12.75 -0.04 11.00
C PHE A 69 -12.41 -0.81 12.28
N ALA A 70 -12.33 -2.14 12.19
CA ALA A 70 -11.92 -2.98 13.32
C ALA A 70 -10.42 -3.23 13.37
N ARG A 71 -9.75 -3.24 12.20
CA ARG A 71 -8.35 -3.65 12.04
C ARG A 71 -7.63 -2.84 10.95
N ASN A 72 -6.31 -2.91 10.95
CA ASN A 72 -5.45 -2.31 9.92
C ASN A 72 -4.47 -3.33 9.32
N VAL A 73 -4.07 -3.11 8.07
CA VAL A 73 -2.81 -3.60 7.52
C VAL A 73 -1.89 -2.40 7.33
N VAL A 74 -0.85 -2.32 8.16
CA VAL A 74 0.13 -1.22 8.15
C VAL A 74 1.22 -1.58 7.15
N VAL A 75 1.24 -0.87 6.04
CA VAL A 75 2.20 -1.08 4.95
C VAL A 75 3.41 -0.19 5.21
N GLN A 76 4.61 -0.76 5.11
CA GLN A 76 5.86 -0.01 5.22
C GLN A 76 5.89 1.14 4.22
N ALA A 77 6.14 2.35 4.72
CA ALA A 77 6.22 3.54 3.89
C ALA A 77 7.64 3.72 3.33
N THR A 78 7.73 4.16 2.08
CA THR A 78 9.04 4.33 1.40
C THR A 78 9.92 5.38 2.05
N CYS A 79 9.36 6.33 2.83
CA CYS A 79 10.15 7.29 3.60
C CYS A 79 10.98 6.65 4.72
N HIS A 80 10.67 5.42 5.14
CA HIS A 80 11.48 4.64 6.09
C HIS A 80 12.35 3.57 5.41
N GLY A 81 12.32 3.46 4.07
CA GLY A 81 13.10 2.45 3.34
C GLY A 81 12.84 1.04 3.87
N ALA A 82 13.91 0.27 4.08
CA ALA A 82 13.84 -1.08 4.66
C ALA A 82 13.92 -1.10 6.22
N ASP A 83 13.91 0.05 6.87
CA ASP A 83 13.80 0.13 8.34
C ASP A 83 12.32 0.02 8.74
N ASN A 84 11.90 -1.21 9.04
CA ASN A 84 10.51 -1.53 9.36
C ASN A 84 10.10 -1.18 10.80
N ARG A 85 10.96 -0.55 11.61
CA ARG A 85 10.73 -0.39 13.06
C ARG A 85 9.45 0.37 13.40
N ALA A 86 9.13 1.45 12.68
CA ALA A 86 7.88 2.20 12.90
C ALA A 86 6.63 1.34 12.63
N MET A 87 6.62 0.62 11.50
CA MET A 87 5.52 -0.28 11.14
C MET A 87 5.40 -1.47 12.11
N VAL A 88 6.53 -2.05 12.52
CA VAL A 88 6.59 -3.14 13.50
C VAL A 88 6.06 -2.69 14.86
N ASP A 89 6.44 -1.50 15.32
CA ASP A 89 5.94 -0.91 16.55
C ASP A 89 4.41 -0.69 16.50
N ALA A 90 3.90 -0.21 15.37
CA ALA A 90 2.46 -0.09 15.12
C ALA A 90 1.74 -1.45 15.05
N CYS A 91 2.39 -2.52 14.60
CA CYS A 91 1.80 -3.86 14.64
C CYS A 91 1.72 -4.40 16.08
N LYS A 92 2.83 -4.35 16.81
CA LYS A 92 2.94 -4.86 18.19
C LYS A 92 2.03 -4.11 19.17
N SER A 93 1.89 -2.81 19.00
CA SER A 93 1.10 -1.95 19.89
C SER A 93 -0.41 -2.00 19.63
N SER A 94 -0.86 -2.70 18.58
CA SER A 94 -2.26 -2.69 18.14
C SER A 94 -3.22 -3.53 18.99
N GLY A 95 -2.70 -4.31 19.95
CA GLY A 95 -3.51 -5.30 20.68
C GLY A 95 -4.07 -6.39 19.78
N GLY A 96 -3.31 -6.82 18.76
CA GLY A 96 -3.72 -7.84 17.79
C GLY A 96 -4.64 -7.34 16.67
N LYS A 97 -4.87 -6.02 16.58
CA LYS A 97 -5.72 -5.40 15.56
C LYS A 97 -4.99 -4.96 14.29
N ALA A 98 -3.68 -5.21 14.20
CA ALA A 98 -2.90 -4.88 13.02
C ALA A 98 -2.00 -6.03 12.53
N ARG A 99 -1.80 -6.08 11.20
CA ARG A 99 -0.77 -6.86 10.52
C ARG A 99 0.09 -5.92 9.66
N GLY A 100 1.28 -6.38 9.30
CA GLY A 100 2.27 -5.58 8.57
C GLY A 100 2.58 -6.10 7.17
N VAL A 101 2.98 -5.20 6.29
CA VAL A 101 3.66 -5.50 5.02
C VAL A 101 5.01 -4.77 5.03
N ALA A 102 6.11 -5.51 4.98
CA ALA A 102 7.46 -4.96 5.13
C ALA A 102 8.12 -4.56 3.79
N THR A 103 9.18 -3.78 3.87
CA THR A 103 10.19 -3.66 2.79
C THR A 103 11.48 -4.26 3.30
N VAL A 104 12.09 -5.17 2.53
CA VAL A 104 13.30 -5.89 2.93
C VAL A 104 14.33 -5.83 1.81
N LYS A 105 15.62 -5.95 2.17
CA LYS A 105 16.74 -6.03 1.21
C LYS A 105 17.14 -7.49 1.01
N ARG A 106 17.84 -7.82 -0.08
CA ARG A 106 18.43 -9.17 -0.31
C ARG A 106 19.13 -9.74 0.92
N SER A 107 19.86 -8.88 1.64
CA SER A 107 20.69 -9.24 2.79
C SER A 107 19.92 -9.62 4.05
N ILE A 108 18.59 -9.52 4.06
CA ILE A 108 17.81 -9.90 5.25
C ILE A 108 18.05 -11.37 5.59
N SER A 109 18.28 -11.68 6.86
CA SER A 109 18.47 -13.05 7.34
C SER A 109 17.13 -13.76 7.61
N ASP A 110 17.14 -15.09 7.67
CA ASP A 110 15.94 -15.86 8.03
C ASP A 110 15.48 -15.57 9.46
N ALA A 111 16.42 -15.27 10.36
CA ALA A 111 16.12 -14.85 11.73
C ALA A 111 15.37 -13.51 11.76
N GLU A 112 15.78 -12.53 10.95
CA GLU A 112 15.09 -11.25 10.82
C GLU A 112 13.70 -11.41 10.19
N LEU A 113 13.56 -12.27 9.17
CA LEU A 113 12.25 -12.61 8.61
C LEU A 113 11.32 -13.26 9.64
N SER A 114 11.84 -14.18 10.46
CA SER A 114 11.09 -14.77 11.57
C SER A 114 10.67 -13.72 12.59
N ALA A 115 11.58 -12.81 12.97
CA ALA A 115 11.26 -11.72 13.90
C ALA A 115 10.17 -10.78 13.36
N LEU A 116 10.16 -10.50 12.05
CA LEU A 116 9.08 -9.76 11.39
C LEU A 116 7.77 -10.56 11.41
N HIS A 117 7.81 -11.89 11.20
CA HIS A 117 6.64 -12.75 11.29
C HIS A 117 6.02 -12.70 12.69
N ASP A 118 6.83 -12.82 13.73
CA ASP A 118 6.40 -12.77 15.13
C ASP A 118 5.85 -11.38 15.49
N ALA A 119 6.38 -10.33 14.88
CA ALA A 119 5.85 -8.97 15.01
C ALA A 119 4.49 -8.76 14.31
N GLY A 120 4.03 -9.72 13.51
CA GLY A 120 2.74 -9.65 12.80
C GLY A 120 2.84 -9.26 11.32
N VAL A 121 4.04 -9.23 10.72
CA VAL A 121 4.21 -9.03 9.28
C VAL A 121 3.77 -10.29 8.52
N ARG A 122 3.08 -10.11 7.39
CA ARG A 122 2.54 -11.21 6.57
C ARG A 122 2.79 -11.05 5.07
N GLY A 123 3.64 -10.08 4.69
CA GLY A 123 4.00 -9.85 3.31
C GLY A 123 5.13 -8.87 3.17
N VAL A 124 5.65 -8.76 1.94
CA VAL A 124 6.59 -7.71 1.54
C VAL A 124 5.99 -6.87 0.42
N ARG A 125 6.48 -5.65 0.25
CA ARG A 125 6.07 -4.76 -0.83
C ARG A 125 7.20 -4.53 -1.82
N PHE A 126 6.94 -4.82 -3.09
CA PHE A 126 7.79 -4.48 -4.23
C PHE A 126 7.20 -3.26 -4.94
N ASN A 127 7.99 -2.19 -5.04
CA ASN A 127 7.57 -0.95 -5.66
C ASN A 127 8.35 -0.75 -6.95
N PHE A 128 7.65 -0.54 -8.06
CA PHE A 128 8.19 -0.34 -9.40
C PHE A 128 7.96 1.09 -9.90
N VAL A 129 7.30 1.93 -9.11
CA VAL A 129 7.04 3.33 -9.46
C VAL A 129 8.34 4.13 -9.31
N LYS A 130 8.98 4.42 -10.44
CA LYS A 130 10.34 5.01 -10.56
C LYS A 130 10.54 6.30 -9.76
N ARG A 131 9.49 7.11 -9.56
CA ARG A 131 9.54 8.34 -8.75
C ARG A 131 9.59 8.12 -7.23
N LEU A 132 9.38 6.90 -6.74
CA LEU A 132 9.34 6.59 -5.30
C LEU A 132 10.54 5.77 -4.81
N VAL A 133 11.12 4.94 -5.68
CA VAL A 133 12.21 4.03 -5.35
C VAL A 133 13.13 3.87 -6.56
N ASP A 134 14.40 3.55 -6.29
CA ASP A 134 15.35 3.19 -7.33
C ASP A 134 15.13 1.74 -7.79
N PHE A 135 15.66 1.39 -8.98
CA PHE A 135 15.49 0.07 -9.57
C PHE A 135 16.08 -1.05 -8.69
N THR A 136 15.29 -2.10 -8.42
CA THR A 136 15.75 -3.32 -7.77
C THR A 136 15.77 -4.47 -8.79
N PRO A 137 16.88 -5.22 -8.92
CA PRO A 137 16.97 -6.35 -9.84
C PRO A 137 15.89 -7.42 -9.61
N LYS A 138 15.30 -7.95 -10.69
CA LYS A 138 14.21 -8.95 -10.62
C LYS A 138 14.66 -10.26 -9.93
N ASP A 139 15.93 -10.66 -10.06
CA ASP A 139 16.48 -11.85 -9.41
C ASP A 139 16.50 -11.72 -7.87
N GLU A 140 16.85 -10.53 -7.36
CA GLU A 140 16.77 -10.24 -5.93
C GLU A 140 15.33 -10.33 -5.41
N LEU A 141 14.37 -9.77 -6.14
CA LEU A 141 12.96 -9.83 -5.76
C LEU A 141 12.41 -11.26 -5.79
N MET A 142 12.83 -12.08 -6.76
CA MET A 142 12.47 -13.51 -6.82
C MET A 142 13.06 -14.29 -5.66
N GLU A 143 14.30 -14.02 -5.26
CA GLU A 143 14.93 -14.65 -4.10
C GLU A 143 14.16 -14.35 -2.81
N ILE A 144 13.80 -13.07 -2.59
CA ILE A 144 12.98 -12.63 -1.46
C ILE A 144 11.61 -13.34 -1.51
N ALA A 145 10.94 -13.34 -2.67
CA ALA A 145 9.62 -13.96 -2.83
C ALA A 145 9.65 -15.46 -2.49
N GLY A 146 10.69 -16.18 -2.93
CA GLY A 146 10.89 -17.60 -2.61
C GLY A 146 11.12 -17.87 -1.12
N ARG A 147 11.79 -16.97 -0.41
CA ARG A 147 12.03 -17.10 1.04
C ARG A 147 10.76 -16.84 1.85
N ILE A 148 10.00 -15.78 1.51
CA ILE A 148 8.76 -15.45 2.25
C ILE A 148 7.62 -16.43 1.92
N ALA A 149 7.63 -17.08 0.75
CA ALA A 149 6.65 -18.11 0.41
C ALA A 149 6.63 -19.25 1.45
N LYS A 150 7.80 -19.63 1.98
CA LYS A 150 7.95 -20.63 3.05
C LYS A 150 7.29 -20.21 4.37
N LEU A 151 7.06 -18.91 4.57
CA LEU A 151 6.39 -18.34 5.74
C LEU A 151 4.87 -18.16 5.53
N GLY A 152 4.34 -18.55 4.37
CA GLY A 152 2.94 -18.31 3.98
C GLY A 152 2.62 -16.82 3.75
N TRP A 153 3.64 -16.01 3.43
CA TRP A 153 3.47 -14.58 3.16
C TRP A 153 3.10 -14.31 1.70
N HIS A 154 2.64 -13.08 1.44
CA HIS A 154 2.30 -12.58 0.11
C HIS A 154 3.21 -11.43 -0.33
N VAL A 155 3.22 -11.15 -1.63
CA VAL A 155 3.87 -9.98 -2.21
C VAL A 155 2.81 -8.92 -2.54
N VAL A 156 3.00 -7.70 -2.06
CA VAL A 156 2.28 -6.52 -2.54
C VAL A 156 3.09 -5.89 -3.67
N ILE A 157 2.48 -5.65 -4.84
CA ILE A 157 3.14 -4.98 -5.96
C ILE A 157 2.51 -3.61 -6.21
N TYR A 158 3.36 -2.62 -6.53
CA TYR A 158 2.92 -1.28 -6.91
C TYR A 158 3.65 -0.83 -8.18
N PHE A 159 2.92 -0.61 -9.26
CA PHE A 159 3.43 -0.25 -10.59
C PHE A 159 2.46 0.73 -11.29
N GLU A 160 2.84 1.25 -12.46
CA GLU A 160 1.95 2.04 -13.33
C GLU A 160 1.43 1.18 -14.48
N ALA A 161 0.15 1.32 -14.88
CA ALA A 161 -0.50 0.39 -15.82
C ALA A 161 0.29 0.15 -17.12
N VAL A 162 0.98 1.19 -17.62
CA VAL A 162 1.84 1.13 -18.82
C VAL A 162 3.01 0.16 -18.69
N ASP A 163 3.48 -0.12 -17.47
CA ASP A 163 4.62 -1.02 -17.21
C ASP A 163 4.18 -2.49 -17.13
N LEU A 164 2.87 -2.79 -17.06
CA LEU A 164 2.36 -4.16 -16.88
C LEU A 164 2.85 -5.14 -17.96
N PRO A 165 2.87 -4.81 -19.26
CA PRO A 165 3.39 -5.72 -20.29
C PRO A 165 4.82 -6.18 -20.01
N GLU A 166 5.71 -5.29 -19.54
CA GLU A 166 7.12 -5.60 -19.25
C GLU A 166 7.32 -6.35 -17.92
N LEU A 167 6.31 -6.29 -17.04
CA LEU A 167 6.33 -6.90 -15.71
C LEU A 167 5.52 -8.21 -15.66
N TRP A 168 4.74 -8.53 -16.70
CA TRP A 168 3.84 -9.68 -16.76
C TRP A 168 4.53 -10.99 -16.36
N ASP A 169 5.60 -11.36 -17.06
CA ASP A 169 6.31 -12.63 -16.81
C ASP A 169 6.89 -12.68 -15.39
N PHE A 170 7.33 -11.54 -14.86
CA PHE A 170 7.84 -11.47 -13.50
C PHE A 170 6.72 -11.65 -12.47
N PHE A 171 5.61 -10.92 -12.60
CA PHE A 171 4.50 -11.00 -11.65
C PHE A 171 3.83 -12.37 -11.64
N THR A 172 3.68 -12.99 -12.81
CA THR A 172 3.07 -14.32 -12.96
C THR A 172 3.99 -15.45 -12.48
N ALA A 173 5.30 -15.22 -12.45
CA ALA A 173 6.28 -16.16 -11.88
C ALA A 173 6.39 -16.10 -10.35
N LEU A 174 5.80 -15.11 -9.67
CA LEU A 174 5.90 -14.98 -8.22
C LEU A 174 5.27 -16.20 -7.51
N PRO A 175 5.97 -16.87 -6.57
CA PRO A 175 5.50 -18.10 -5.95
C PRO A 175 4.50 -17.89 -4.81
N THR A 176 3.87 -16.71 -4.73
CA THR A 176 3.01 -16.30 -3.60
C THR A 176 1.69 -15.73 -4.09
N THR A 177 0.76 -15.48 -3.18
CA THR A 177 -0.33 -14.52 -3.45
C THR A 177 0.27 -13.16 -3.81
N VAL A 178 -0.25 -12.54 -4.87
CA VAL A 178 0.16 -11.22 -5.34
C VAL A 178 -0.97 -10.24 -5.10
N VAL A 179 -0.72 -9.16 -4.39
CA VAL A 179 -1.71 -8.11 -4.11
C VAL A 179 -1.31 -6.83 -4.82
N VAL A 180 -2.11 -6.40 -5.79
CA VAL A 180 -1.86 -5.18 -6.55
C VAL A 180 -2.38 -3.96 -5.80
N ASP A 181 -1.49 -3.00 -5.53
CA ASP A 181 -1.88 -1.71 -4.97
C ASP A 181 -2.63 -0.86 -6.01
N HIS A 182 -3.74 -0.26 -5.58
CA HIS A 182 -4.47 0.79 -6.29
C HIS A 182 -4.84 0.40 -7.74
N MET A 183 -5.27 -0.85 -7.93
CA MET A 183 -5.69 -1.42 -9.22
C MET A 183 -4.62 -1.35 -10.32
N GLY A 184 -3.33 -1.26 -9.96
CA GLY A 184 -2.25 -1.09 -10.94
C GLY A 184 -2.21 0.31 -11.57
N ARG A 185 -2.82 1.31 -10.92
CA ARG A 185 -2.92 2.70 -11.38
C ARG A 185 -3.43 2.83 -12.82
N PRO A 186 -4.69 2.47 -13.10
CA PRO A 186 -5.26 2.66 -14.43
C PRO A 186 -5.18 4.13 -14.84
N ASP A 187 -4.94 4.37 -16.12
CA ASP A 187 -5.10 5.69 -16.72
C ASP A 187 -6.60 5.95 -16.93
N VAL A 188 -7.20 6.68 -15.99
CA VAL A 188 -8.64 6.94 -16.00
C VAL A 188 -9.09 7.82 -17.16
N THR A 189 -8.16 8.51 -17.85
CA THR A 189 -8.49 9.35 -19.01
C THR A 189 -8.81 8.53 -20.26
N LYS A 190 -8.39 7.26 -20.30
CA LYS A 190 -8.61 6.34 -21.41
C LYS A 190 -9.94 5.57 -21.33
N GLY A 191 -10.68 5.74 -20.24
CA GLY A 191 -11.96 5.05 -20.00
C GLY A 191 -11.79 3.60 -19.54
N VAL A 192 -12.88 3.03 -19.01
CA VAL A 192 -12.89 1.70 -18.37
C VAL A 192 -12.69 0.55 -19.35
N ASP A 193 -12.82 0.79 -20.65
CA ASP A 193 -12.62 -0.22 -21.71
C ASP A 193 -11.24 -0.07 -22.39
N SER A 194 -10.30 0.66 -21.79
CA SER A 194 -8.94 0.83 -22.32
C SER A 194 -8.16 -0.49 -22.36
N GLU A 195 -7.23 -0.60 -23.32
CA GLU A 195 -6.41 -1.80 -23.50
C GLU A 195 -5.55 -2.10 -22.27
N GLU A 196 -5.00 -1.08 -21.61
CA GLU A 196 -4.16 -1.26 -20.43
C GLU A 196 -4.95 -1.78 -19.22
N PHE A 197 -6.18 -1.28 -19.03
CA PHE A 197 -7.03 -1.80 -17.96
C PHE A 197 -7.59 -3.18 -18.29
N ALA A 198 -7.93 -3.45 -19.55
CA ALA A 198 -8.30 -4.79 -20.00
C ALA A 198 -7.16 -5.81 -19.77
N LEU A 199 -5.90 -5.41 -19.96
CA LEU A 199 -4.74 -6.23 -19.64
C LEU A 199 -4.63 -6.50 -18.12
N PHE A 200 -4.92 -5.51 -17.28
CA PHE A 200 -4.97 -5.70 -15.83
C PHE A 200 -6.09 -6.66 -15.40
N LEU A 201 -7.30 -6.54 -15.97
CA LEU A 201 -8.39 -7.49 -15.71
C LEU A 201 -8.04 -8.90 -16.22
N LYS A 202 -7.35 -9.00 -17.37
CA LYS A 202 -6.82 -10.28 -17.87
C LYS A 202 -5.82 -10.89 -16.89
N PHE A 203 -4.89 -10.09 -16.36
CA PHE A 203 -3.92 -10.53 -15.35
C PHE A 203 -4.62 -11.13 -14.12
N MET A 204 -5.69 -10.49 -13.61
CA MET A 204 -6.45 -11.04 -12.50
C MET A 204 -7.25 -12.30 -12.86
N ARG A 205 -7.88 -12.34 -14.04
CA ARG A 205 -8.65 -13.52 -14.51
C ARG A 205 -7.80 -14.77 -14.72
N GLU A 206 -6.61 -14.60 -15.31
CA GLU A 206 -5.75 -15.74 -15.66
C GLU A 206 -4.94 -16.26 -14.46
N HIS A 207 -4.84 -15.48 -13.38
CA HIS A 207 -4.00 -15.80 -12.22
C HIS A 207 -4.77 -15.67 -10.91
N GLN A 208 -5.36 -16.77 -10.44
CA GLN A 208 -6.21 -16.82 -9.23
C GLN A 208 -5.50 -16.43 -7.93
N ASN A 209 -4.16 -16.39 -7.91
CA ASN A 209 -3.37 -15.90 -6.79
C ASN A 209 -3.25 -14.37 -6.76
N VAL A 210 -3.81 -13.64 -7.73
CA VAL A 210 -3.75 -12.18 -7.83
C VAL A 210 -4.99 -11.53 -7.22
N TRP A 211 -4.76 -10.57 -6.34
CA TRP A 211 -5.76 -9.74 -5.68
C TRP A 211 -5.52 -8.28 -6.01
N SER A 212 -6.55 -7.43 -5.88
CA SER A 212 -6.42 -6.00 -6.12
C SER A 212 -6.97 -5.19 -4.97
N LYS A 213 -6.27 -4.11 -4.60
CA LYS A 213 -6.79 -3.09 -3.70
C LYS A 213 -7.51 -2.01 -4.49
N VAL A 214 -8.82 -2.04 -4.42
CA VAL A 214 -9.70 -0.99 -4.96
C VAL A 214 -9.64 0.24 -4.04
N SER A 215 -8.69 1.13 -4.30
CA SER A 215 -8.24 2.15 -3.35
C SER A 215 -7.66 3.38 -4.04
N CYS A 216 -7.44 4.44 -3.26
CA CYS A 216 -6.79 5.69 -3.67
C CYS A 216 -7.42 6.45 -4.85
N PRO A 217 -8.74 6.67 -4.89
CA PRO A 217 -9.35 7.49 -5.93
C PRO A 217 -8.75 8.90 -5.99
N GLU A 218 -8.32 9.47 -4.86
CA GLU A 218 -7.64 10.77 -4.79
C GLU A 218 -6.28 10.82 -5.51
N ARG A 219 -5.67 9.67 -5.82
CA ARG A 219 -4.41 9.57 -6.57
C ARG A 219 -4.59 9.28 -8.05
N LEU A 220 -5.79 8.84 -8.44
CA LEU A 220 -6.10 8.37 -9.79
C LEU A 220 -6.98 9.38 -10.54
N SER A 221 -7.91 10.00 -9.82
CA SER A 221 -8.82 10.99 -10.37
C SER A 221 -8.07 12.21 -10.88
N VAL A 222 -8.45 12.68 -12.06
CA VAL A 222 -7.93 13.90 -12.68
C VAL A 222 -9.03 14.92 -12.97
N THR A 223 -10.27 14.58 -12.63
CA THR A 223 -11.45 15.42 -12.87
C THR A 223 -12.30 15.57 -11.60
N GLY A 224 -13.24 16.51 -11.65
CA GLY A 224 -14.24 16.68 -10.61
C GLY A 224 -13.73 17.35 -9.33
N PRO A 225 -14.64 17.59 -8.37
CA PRO A 225 -14.30 18.20 -7.10
C PRO A 225 -13.53 17.23 -6.20
N LYS A 226 -12.68 17.77 -5.33
CA LYS A 226 -12.10 17.02 -4.22
C LYS A 226 -13.20 16.67 -3.20
N ALA A 227 -13.08 15.54 -2.52
CA ALA A 227 -13.99 15.12 -1.44
C ALA A 227 -13.81 15.96 -0.16
N LEU A 228 -14.01 17.27 -0.26
CA LEU A 228 -13.94 18.24 0.83
C LEU A 228 -15.33 18.81 1.11
N HIS A 229 -15.51 19.36 2.32
CA HIS A 229 -16.74 20.07 2.71
C HIS A 229 -18.05 19.27 2.49
N GLY A 230 -17.97 17.94 2.54
CA GLY A 230 -19.14 17.06 2.39
C GLY A 230 -19.47 16.66 0.95
N GLU A 231 -18.64 17.00 -0.05
CA GLU A 231 -18.82 16.55 -1.43
C GLU A 231 -18.97 15.02 -1.52
N GLN A 232 -20.06 14.56 -2.14
CA GLN A 232 -20.43 13.14 -2.26
C GLN A 232 -20.20 12.58 -3.67
N ASN A 233 -20.07 13.46 -4.67
CA ASN A 233 -19.89 13.10 -6.08
C ASN A 233 -18.45 13.28 -6.55
N ALA A 234 -17.47 13.18 -5.64
CA ALA A 234 -16.06 13.18 -6.00
C ALA A 234 -15.66 11.91 -6.77
N TYR A 235 -14.57 11.99 -7.55
CA TYR A 235 -13.88 10.85 -8.16
C TYR A 235 -14.72 10.00 -9.16
N GLN A 236 -15.69 10.61 -9.84
CA GLN A 236 -16.57 9.91 -10.80
C GLN A 236 -15.83 9.26 -11.97
N ASP A 237 -14.63 9.71 -12.28
CA ASP A 237 -13.74 9.13 -13.29
C ASP A 237 -13.03 7.84 -12.83
N VAL A 238 -12.88 7.63 -11.51
CA VAL A 238 -12.25 6.41 -10.95
C VAL A 238 -13.29 5.34 -10.60
N VAL A 239 -14.48 5.75 -10.13
CA VAL A 239 -15.53 4.83 -9.66
C VAL A 239 -15.87 3.72 -10.66
N PRO A 240 -15.97 3.94 -11.99
CA PRO A 240 -16.24 2.88 -12.96
C PRO A 240 -15.18 1.77 -12.97
N PHE A 241 -13.89 2.12 -12.86
CA PHE A 241 -12.78 1.14 -12.78
C PHE A 241 -12.86 0.32 -11.49
N ALA A 242 -13.05 1.01 -10.36
CA ALA A 242 -13.21 0.38 -9.06
C ALA A 242 -14.38 -0.61 -9.03
N ARG A 243 -15.55 -0.18 -9.54
CA ARG A 243 -16.75 -1.01 -9.65
C ARG A 243 -16.50 -2.23 -10.51
N ARG A 244 -15.88 -2.06 -11.68
CA ARG A 244 -15.55 -3.14 -12.60
C ARG A 244 -14.70 -4.24 -11.93
N VAL A 245 -13.69 -3.86 -11.14
CA VAL A 245 -12.88 -4.85 -10.39
C VAL A 245 -13.72 -5.59 -9.35
N VAL A 246 -14.55 -4.88 -8.57
CA VAL A 246 -15.37 -5.48 -7.50
C VAL A 246 -16.47 -6.39 -8.04
N GLU A 247 -17.02 -6.09 -9.22
CA GLU A 247 -18.09 -6.89 -9.83
C GLU A 247 -17.55 -8.15 -10.53
N GLU A 248 -16.31 -8.13 -11.02
CA GLU A 248 -15.71 -9.27 -11.74
C GLU A 248 -14.97 -10.27 -10.84
N PHE A 249 -14.51 -9.89 -9.63
CA PHE A 249 -13.66 -10.69 -8.75
C PHE A 249 -14.08 -10.62 -7.28
#